data_AF-A0A7C7Z157-F1
#
_entry.id   AF-A0A7C7Z157-F1
#
_cell.length_a   1.000
_cell.length_b   1.000
_cell.length_c   1.000
_cell.angle_alpha   90.00
_cell.angle_beta   90.00
_cell.angle_gamma   90.00
#
_symmetry.space_group_name_H-M   'P 1'
#
loop_
_entity.id
_entity.type
_entity.pdbx_description
1 polymer ?
#
loop_
_entity_poly.entity_id
_entity_poly.type
_entity_poly.pdbx_seq_one_letter_code
_entity_poly.pdbx_strand_id
1 'polypeptide(L)' 'MTRSRIQKCRDCGSYGLSTTCKKCGGIAQAAGPLKFSPQDPQAKRRREYENVTDPKWVENLPSPKGEEE' A
#
# COMPACT_ATOMS: atom_id res chain seq x y z
N MET A 1 -17.71 5.15 5.39
CA MET A 1 -16.29 5.30 5.81
C MET A 1 -15.83 6.70 5.49
N THR A 2 -15.46 7.51 6.48
CA THR A 2 -14.87 8.83 6.26
C THR A 2 -13.54 8.66 5.52
N ARG A 3 -13.48 9.08 4.25
CA ARG A 3 -12.25 9.03 3.46
C ARG A 3 -11.33 10.17 3.91
N SER A 4 -10.09 9.87 4.25
CA SER A 4 -9.08 10.90 4.53
C SER A 4 -8.89 11.78 3.29
N ARG A 5 -8.95 13.11 3.46
CA ARG A 5 -8.70 14.05 2.35
C ARG A 5 -7.22 14.15 1.98
N ILE A 6 -6.33 13.77 2.90
CA ILE A 6 -4.88 13.80 2.70
C ILE A 6 -4.48 12.78 1.62
N GLN A 7 -3.74 13.26 0.63
CA GLN A 7 -3.11 12.49 -0.42
C GLN A 7 -1.58 12.45 -0.22
N LYS A 8 -0.95 11.36 -0.66
CA LYS A 8 0.51 11.19 -0.74
C LYS A 8 0.88 10.85 -2.18
N CYS A 9 1.90 11.53 -2.71
CA CYS A 9 2.44 11.25 -4.03
C CYS A 9 3.12 9.87 -4.05
N ARG A 10 2.87 9.07 -5.09
CA ARG A 10 3.49 7.75 -5.27
C ARG A 10 4.97 7.83 -5.65
N ASP A 11 5.38 8.90 -6.32
CA ASP A 11 6.72 9.02 -6.89
C ASP A 11 7.71 9.67 -5.91
N CYS A 12 7.33 10.79 -5.30
CA CYS A 12 8.22 11.56 -4.41
C CYS A 12 7.81 11.52 -2.93
N GLY A 13 6.67 10.92 -2.59
CA GLY A 13 6.20 10.80 -1.21
C GLY A 13 5.68 12.10 -0.57
N SER A 14 5.59 13.21 -1.30
CA SER A 14 5.07 14.48 -0.77
C SER A 14 3.59 14.39 -0.40
N TYR A 15 3.19 15.03 0.69
CA TYR A 15 1.79 15.13 1.10
C TYR A 15 1.09 16.35 0.49
N GLY A 16 -0.21 16.21 0.26
CA GLY A 16 -1.06 17.28 -0.26
C GLY A 16 -2.54 16.94 -0.15
N LEU A 17 -3.38 17.78 -0.74
CA LEU A 17 -4.84 17.58 -0.81
C LEU A 17 -5.34 17.37 -2.24
N SER A 18 -4.46 17.54 -3.24
CA SER A 18 -4.75 17.31 -4.66
C SER A 18 -4.37 15.89 -5.07
N THR A 19 -5.04 15.39 -6.11
CA THR A 19 -4.71 14.12 -6.78
C THR A 19 -3.48 14.21 -7.67
N THR A 20 -3.03 15.43 -7.98
CA THR A 20 -1.77 15.71 -8.68
C THR A 20 -0.76 16.30 -7.70
N CYS A 21 0.46 15.78 -7.70
CA CYS A 21 1.54 16.28 -6.86
C CYS A 21 2.01 17.66 -7.34
N LYS A 22 2.06 18.64 -6.43
CA LYS A 22 2.57 19.98 -6.74
C LYS A 22 4.10 20.06 -6.85
N LYS A 23 4.84 19.05 -6.37
CA LYS A 23 6.31 19.02 -6.41
C LYS A 23 6.85 18.39 -7.68
N CYS A 24 6.32 17.23 -8.08
CA CYS A 24 6.82 16.47 -9.24
C CYS A 24 5.80 16.27 -10.36
N GLY A 25 4.54 16.71 -10.21
CA GLY A 25 3.47 16.46 -11.19
C GLY A 25 2.90 15.04 -11.19
N GLY A 26 3.49 14.12 -10.41
CA GLY A 26 3.06 12.72 -10.30
C GLY A 26 1.69 12.51 -9.66
N ILE A 27 1.20 11.27 -9.69
CA ILE A 27 -0.12 10.92 -9.17
C ILE A 27 -0.06 10.78 -7.65
N ALA A 28 -0.96 11.47 -6.96
CA ALA A 28 -1.16 11.37 -5.52
C ALA A 28 -2.44 10.57 -5.20
N GLN A 29 -2.34 9.69 -4.21
CA GLN A 29 -3.43 8.82 -3.76
C GLN A 29 -3.64 8.96 -2.25
N ALA A 30 -4.74 8.40 -1.73
CA ALA A 30 -5.07 8.52 -0.32
C ALA A 30 -3.89 8.05 0.54
N ALA A 31 -3.45 8.91 1.47
CA ALA A 31 -2.25 8.64 2.25
C ALA A 31 -2.45 7.53 3.29
N GLY A 32 -3.68 7.38 3.79
CA GLY A 32 -4.01 6.34 4.76
C GLY A 32 -4.14 4.97 4.09
N PRO A 33 -3.66 3.89 4.72
CA PRO A 33 -3.87 2.54 4.20
C PRO A 33 -5.35 2.14 4.23
N LEU A 34 -5.68 1.10 3.45
CA LEU A 34 -6.99 0.46 3.56
C LEU A 34 -7.14 -0.17 4.96
N LYS A 35 -8.32 -0.02 5.55
CA LYS A 35 -8.62 -0.65 6.84
C LYS A 35 -8.64 -2.17 6.68
N PHE A 36 -7.92 -2.86 7.56
CA PHE A 36 -7.98 -4.31 7.67
C PHE A 36 -9.32 -4.74 8.29
N SER A 37 -9.84 -5.88 7.83
CA SER A 37 -10.99 -6.57 8.41
C SER A 37 -10.71 -8.07 8.45
N PRO A 38 -10.91 -8.75 9.59
CA PRO A 38 -10.75 -10.21 9.66
C PRO A 38 -11.67 -10.96 8.69
N GLN A 39 -12.88 -10.43 8.45
CA GLN A 39 -13.86 -11.07 7.55
C GLN A 39 -13.63 -10.76 6.06
N ASP A 40 -12.69 -9.89 5.72
CA ASP A 40 -12.53 -9.27 4.40
C ASP A 40 -12.96 -10.18 3.21
N PRO A 41 -14.16 -9.92 2.63
CA PRO A 41 -14.74 -10.80 1.62
C PRO A 41 -13.98 -10.73 0.28
N GLN A 42 -13.13 -9.72 0.09
CA GLN A 42 -12.33 -9.55 -1.13
C GLN A 42 -10.90 -10.11 -0.97
N ALA A 43 -10.57 -10.70 0.19
CA ALA A 43 -9.23 -11.21 0.46
C ALA A 43 -8.76 -12.25 -0.56
N LYS A 44 -9.63 -13.21 -0.92
CA LYS A 44 -9.31 -14.25 -1.92
C LYS A 44 -8.90 -13.64 -3.26
N ARG A 45 -9.72 -12.72 -3.78
CA ARG A 45 -9.46 -12.02 -5.04
C ARG A 45 -8.14 -11.24 -5.01
N ARG A 46 -7.83 -10.55 -3.91
CA ARG A 46 -6.55 -9.82 -3.80
C ARG A 46 -5.35 -10.76 -3.77
N ARG A 47 -5.44 -11.91 -3.09
CA ARG A 47 -4.35 -12.90 -3.09
C ARG A 47 -4.11 -13.52 -4.47
N GLU A 48 -5.18 -13.75 -5.24
CA GLU A 48 -5.08 -14.20 -6.64
C GLU A 48 -4.41 -13.15 -7.52
N TYR A 49 -4.79 -11.87 -7.37
CA TYR A 49 -4.18 -10.77 -8.13
C TYR A 49 -2.67 -10.60 -7.86
N GLU A 50 -2.26 -10.75 -6.60
CA GLU A 50 -0.85 -10.66 -6.17
C GLU A 50 -0.07 -11.98 -6.38
N ASN A 51 -0.70 -13.03 -6.92
CA ASN A 51 -0.11 -14.36 -7.13
C ASN A 51 0.57 -14.95 -5.88
N VAL A 52 -0.06 -14.79 -4.70
CA VAL A 52 0.51 -15.17 -3.39
C VAL A 52 0.86 -16.66 -3.28
N THR A 53 0.21 -17.53 -4.07
CA THR A 53 0.46 -18.97 -4.08
C THR A 53 1.76 -19.36 -4.78
N ASP A 54 2.37 -18.47 -5.57
CA ASP A 54 3.63 -18.75 -6.27
C ASP A 54 4.80 -18.80 -5.26
N PRO A 55 5.69 -19.81 -5.31
CA PRO A 55 6.88 -19.88 -4.45
C PRO A 55 7.73 -18.61 -4.47
N LYS A 56 7.81 -17.91 -5.62
CA LYS A 56 8.55 -16.65 -5.77
C LYS A 56 8.00 -15.54 -4.88
N TRP A 57 6.71 -15.59 -4.54
CA TRP A 57 6.11 -14.62 -3.62
C TRP A 57 6.72 -14.74 -2.22
N VAL A 58 6.96 -15.97 -1.76
CA VAL A 58 7.55 -16.25 -0.43
C VAL A 58 8.98 -15.71 -0.34
N GLU A 59 9.75 -15.83 -1.43
CA GLU A 59 11.12 -15.30 -1.50
C GLU A 59 11.20 -13.77 -1.40
N ASN A 60 10.12 -13.07 -1.76
CA ASN A 60 10.04 -11.60 -1.70
C ASN A 60 9.56 -11.08 -0.33
N LEU A 61 9.29 -11.97 0.64
CA LEU A 61 8.85 -11.54 1.96
C LEU A 61 10.01 -10.90 2.75
N PRO A 62 9.75 -9.79 3.45
CA PRO A 62 10.74 -9.23 4.36
C PRO A 62 11.04 -10.24 5.46
N SER A 63 12.32 -10.61 5.60
CA SER A 63 12.77 -11.40 6.75
C SER A 63 12.75 -10.53 8.00
N PRO A 64 12.51 -11.10 9.19
CA PRO A 64 12.78 -10.40 10.44
C PRO A 64 14.23 -9.92 10.38
N LYS A 65 14.48 -8.64 10.65
CA LYS A 65 15.84 -8.22 10.96
C LYS A 65 16.24 -9.05 12.18
N GLY A 66 17.30 -9.86 12.04
CA GLY A 66 17.88 -10.55 13.17
C GLY A 66 18.09 -9.54 14.29
N GLU A 67 17.78 -9.95 15.52
CA GLU A 67 18.22 -9.27 16.71
C GLU A 67 19.74 -9.15 16.62
N GLU A 68 20.25 -7.99 16.19
CA GLU A 68 21.62 -7.61 16.49
C GLU A 68 21.59 -7.23 17.98
N GLU A 69 22.09 -8.17 18.80
CA GLU A 69 22.32 -8.04 20.24
C GLU A 69 23.30 -6.90 20.55
#